data_AF-A0A6A4AJL1-F1
#
_entry.id   AF-A0A6A4AJL1-F1
#
_cell.length_a   1.000
_cell.length_b   1.000
_cell.length_c   1.000
_cell.angle_alpha   90.00
_cell.angle_beta   90.00
_cell.angle_gamma   90.00
#
_symmetry.space_group_name_H-M   'P 1'
#
loop_
_entity.id
_entity.type
_entity.pdbx_description
1 polymer ?
#
loop_
_entity_poly.entity_id
_entity_poly.type
_entity_poly.pdbx_seq_one_letter_code
_entity_poly.pdbx_strand_id
1 'polypeptide(L)'
;MTSRLAMDVPAETVDKTGTRGEDDGTAVAHISGVPVPASLLDSCADDSLVSAGVVNKLAELRNFVAVKQCSTTPLYPVGGGTLEVSRKVRFEEVTLETPAGPLMLRGLVCWIDESAQSHALTTSRLVMKRLGYSTPKLLADAKARSDEYHLDDMDLPDAADRKFT
;
A
#
# COMPACT_ATOMS: atom_id res chain seq x y z
N MET A 1 -2.61 48.81 -10.34
CA MET A 1 -1.52 48.39 -9.45
C MET A 1 -2.11 47.39 -8.46
N THR A 2 -1.79 46.13 -8.69
CA THR A 2 -2.17 44.95 -7.91
C THR A 2 -1.26 44.83 -6.70
N SER A 3 -1.84 44.63 -5.52
CA SER A 3 -1.12 44.03 -4.39
C SER A 3 -2.01 42.98 -3.74
N ARG A 4 -1.63 41.71 -3.93
CA ARG A 4 -2.20 40.55 -3.24
C ARG A 4 -1.49 40.45 -1.90
N LEU A 5 -2.22 40.58 -0.79
CA LEU A 5 -1.73 40.16 0.52
C LEU A 5 -1.57 38.63 0.50
N ALA A 6 -0.34 38.16 0.63
CA ALA A 6 -0.05 36.77 0.98
C ALA A 6 -0.52 36.55 2.42
N MET A 7 -1.39 35.57 2.63
CA MET A 7 -1.68 35.06 3.97
C MET A 7 -0.69 33.93 4.23
N ASP A 8 0.29 34.21 5.09
CA ASP A 8 1.15 33.19 5.69
C ASP A 8 0.27 32.23 6.50
N VAL A 9 0.24 30.97 6.08
CA VAL A 9 -0.34 29.88 6.86
C VAL A 9 0.77 29.41 7.81
N PRO A 10 0.60 29.51 9.14
CA PRO A 10 1.63 29.10 10.08
C PRO A 10 1.85 27.58 10.00
N ALA A 11 3.11 27.17 10.04
CA ALA A 11 3.51 25.77 10.12
C ALA A 11 2.91 25.14 11.40
N GLU A 12 2.11 24.09 11.21
CA GLU A 12 1.51 23.32 12.29
C GLU A 12 2.60 22.70 13.16
N THR A 13 2.62 23.07 14.44
CA THR A 13 3.38 22.40 15.48
C THR A 13 2.73 21.04 15.75
N VAL A 14 3.33 19.97 15.21
CA VAL A 14 2.90 18.61 15.50
C VAL A 14 3.28 18.25 16.94
N ASP A 15 2.25 17.98 17.74
CA ASP A 15 2.33 17.52 19.11
C ASP A 15 3.05 16.16 19.20
N LYS A 16 4.04 16.07 20.09
CA LYS A 16 4.92 14.90 20.28
C LYS A 16 4.38 14.00 21.39
N THR A 17 3.17 13.45 21.23
CA THR A 17 2.72 12.35 22.07
C THR A 17 1.87 11.36 21.28
N GLY A 18 2.55 10.49 20.54
CA GLY A 18 2.02 9.26 20.01
C GLY A 18 3.18 8.29 19.88
N THR A 19 3.13 7.16 20.58
CA THR A 19 4.11 6.08 20.45
C THR A 19 4.31 5.79 18.97
N ARG A 20 5.53 6.05 18.48
CA ARG A 20 5.95 5.79 17.11
C ARG A 20 5.87 4.28 16.90
N GLY A 21 4.74 3.79 16.42
CA GLY A 21 4.69 2.49 15.76
C GLY A 21 5.71 2.56 14.65
N GLU A 22 6.73 1.72 14.73
CA GLU A 22 7.75 1.58 13.71
C GLU A 22 7.04 1.36 12.36
N ASP A 23 7.47 2.08 11.31
CA ASP A 23 6.94 1.87 9.96
C ASP A 23 7.43 0.52 9.47
N ASP A 24 6.62 -0.51 9.70
CA ASP A 24 6.89 -1.89 9.29
C ASP A 24 6.62 -2.14 7.80
N GLY A 25 6.31 -1.06 7.05
CA GLY A 25 5.99 -1.11 5.63
C GLY A 25 4.57 -1.59 5.33
N THR A 26 3.71 -1.78 6.34
CA THR A 26 2.32 -2.19 6.17
C THR A 26 1.33 -1.13 6.61
N ALA A 27 0.14 -1.17 6.02
CA ALA A 27 -1.02 -0.42 6.44
C ALA A 27 -2.08 -1.39 6.96
N VAL A 28 -2.89 -0.94 7.90
CA VAL A 28 -4.12 -1.65 8.28
C VAL A 28 -5.21 -1.26 7.30
N ALA A 29 -5.78 -2.25 6.61
CA ALA A 29 -6.96 -2.06 5.78
C ALA A 29 -8.20 -2.70 6.40
N HIS A 30 -9.37 -2.16 6.08
CA HIS A 30 -10.67 -2.75 6.39
C HIS A 30 -11.44 -2.92 5.10
N ILE A 31 -11.72 -4.17 4.72
CA ILE A 31 -12.49 -4.49 3.51
C ILE A 31 -13.89 -4.87 3.96
N SER A 32 -14.87 -3.99 3.70
CA SER A 32 -16.26 -4.19 4.15
C SER A 32 -16.36 -4.57 5.65
N GLY A 33 -15.54 -3.92 6.49
CA GLY A 33 -15.46 -4.16 7.94
C GLY A 33 -14.60 -5.35 8.37
N VAL A 34 -14.01 -6.11 7.45
CA VAL A 34 -13.05 -7.18 7.77
C VAL A 34 -11.64 -6.58 7.87
N PRO A 35 -10.94 -6.71 9.01
CA PRO A 35 -9.58 -6.22 9.15
C PRO A 35 -8.59 -7.06 8.32
N VAL A 36 -7.70 -6.38 7.63
CA VAL A 36 -6.65 -6.92 6.77
C VAL A 36 -5.33 -6.23 7.16
N PRO A 37 -4.64 -6.74 8.21
CA PRO A 37 -3.50 -6.05 8.81
C PRO A 37 -2.24 -6.08 7.95
N ALA A 38 -2.10 -7.08 7.07
CA ALA A 38 -0.96 -7.21 6.17
C ALA A 38 -1.28 -6.54 4.81
N SER A 39 -1.52 -5.22 4.82
CA SER A 39 -1.77 -4.49 3.56
C SER A 39 -0.52 -3.73 3.10
N LEU A 40 -0.04 -4.05 1.90
CA LEU A 40 1.17 -3.46 1.32
C LEU A 40 0.80 -2.47 0.21
N LEU A 41 1.43 -1.29 0.23
CA LEU A 41 1.46 -0.38 -0.93
C LEU A 41 2.67 -0.73 -1.81
N ASP A 42 2.47 -1.65 -2.75
CA ASP A 42 3.55 -2.21 -3.54
C ASP A 42 3.72 -1.49 -4.88
N SER A 43 4.74 -0.63 -4.92
CA SER A 43 5.07 0.08 -6.15
C SER A 43 5.65 -0.83 -7.23
N CYS A 44 6.00 -2.09 -6.97
CA CYS A 44 6.44 -3.07 -7.97
C CYS A 44 5.29 -3.93 -8.50
N ALA A 45 4.13 -3.92 -7.85
CA ALA A 45 2.95 -4.63 -8.34
C ALA A 45 2.26 -3.84 -9.46
N ASP A 46 1.98 -4.51 -10.59
CA ASP A 46 1.21 -3.95 -11.69
C ASP A 46 -0.31 -4.02 -11.41
N ASP A 47 -0.79 -5.16 -10.93
CA ASP A 47 -2.17 -5.41 -10.49
C ASP A 47 -2.27 -5.55 -8.97
N SER A 48 -3.41 -5.17 -8.40
CA SER A 48 -3.65 -5.38 -6.97
C SER A 48 -4.01 -6.85 -6.71
N LEU A 49 -3.62 -7.39 -5.56
CA LEU A 49 -3.79 -8.79 -5.19
C LEU A 49 -4.40 -8.89 -3.79
N VAL A 50 -5.30 -9.84 -3.57
CA VAL A 50 -5.85 -10.14 -2.25
C VAL A 50 -5.80 -11.63 -2.01
N SER A 51 -5.53 -12.06 -0.79
CA SER A 51 -5.58 -13.47 -0.41
C SER A 51 -7.02 -14.01 -0.42
N ALA A 52 -7.20 -15.27 -0.80
CA ALA A 52 -8.49 -15.94 -0.73
C ALA A 52 -9.08 -15.98 0.69
N GLY A 53 -8.24 -15.97 1.73
CA GLY A 53 -8.67 -15.88 3.12
C GLY A 53 -9.60 -14.69 3.41
N VAL A 54 -9.32 -13.51 2.84
CA VAL A 54 -10.19 -12.33 2.97
C VAL A 54 -11.55 -12.56 2.30
N VAL A 55 -11.55 -13.08 1.07
CA VAL A 55 -12.78 -13.33 0.30
C VAL A 55 -13.64 -14.39 0.99
N ASN A 56 -13.03 -15.44 1.50
CA ASN A 56 -13.69 -16.49 2.28
C ASN A 56 -14.30 -15.91 3.55
N LYS A 57 -13.56 -15.06 4.26
CA LYS A 57 -14.07 -14.40 5.48
C LYS A 57 -15.28 -13.52 5.21
N LEU A 58 -15.26 -12.77 4.11
CA LEU A 58 -16.41 -11.96 3.69
C LEU A 58 -17.63 -12.84 3.37
N ALA A 59 -17.43 -13.96 2.69
CA ALA A 59 -18.49 -14.92 2.37
C ALA A 59 -19.11 -15.53 3.65
N GLU A 60 -18.29 -15.89 4.65
CA GLU A 60 -18.75 -16.37 5.97
C GLU A 60 -19.66 -15.35 6.67
N LEU A 61 -19.30 -14.07 6.57
CA LEU A 61 -20.06 -12.95 7.12
C LEU A 61 -21.27 -12.55 6.27
N ARG A 62 -21.53 -13.27 5.17
CA ARG A 62 -22.57 -12.97 4.16
C ARG A 62 -22.44 -11.58 3.52
N ASN A 63 -21.22 -11.05 3.51
CA ASN A 63 -20.86 -9.86 2.74
C ASN A 63 -20.46 -10.29 1.32
N PHE A 64 -21.46 -10.36 0.43
CA PHE A 64 -21.23 -10.79 -0.93
C PHE A 64 -20.45 -9.74 -1.71
N VAL A 65 -19.30 -10.16 -2.24
CA VAL A 65 -18.44 -9.35 -3.12
C VAL A 65 -18.58 -9.80 -4.57
N ALA A 66 -18.43 -8.86 -5.50
CA ALA A 66 -18.50 -9.16 -6.92
C ALA A 66 -17.21 -9.87 -7.36
N VAL A 67 -17.31 -11.18 -7.59
CA VAL A 67 -16.22 -12.02 -8.13
C VAL A 67 -16.49 -12.34 -9.60
N LYS A 68 -15.46 -12.20 -10.43
CA LYS A 68 -15.48 -12.49 -11.85
C LYS A 68 -14.44 -13.55 -12.20
N GLN A 69 -14.87 -14.58 -12.92
CA GLN A 69 -13.96 -15.53 -13.56
C GLN A 69 -13.26 -14.88 -14.77
N CYS A 70 -11.96 -15.12 -14.89
CA CYS A 70 -11.11 -14.66 -15.96
C CYS A 70 -10.35 -15.85 -16.57
N SER A 71 -9.69 -15.62 -17.71
CA SER A 71 -8.66 -16.54 -18.20
C SER A 71 -7.51 -16.62 -17.19
N THR A 72 -6.96 -17.82 -17.00
CA THR A 72 -5.77 -18.02 -16.18
C THR A 72 -4.65 -17.11 -16.68
N THR A 73 -4.08 -16.34 -15.76
CA THR A 73 -3.04 -15.36 -16.01
C THR A 73 -1.88 -15.62 -15.05
N PRO A 74 -0.64 -15.77 -15.53
CA PRO A 74 0.51 -15.88 -14.65
C PRO A 74 0.90 -14.49 -14.12
N LEU A 75 1.13 -14.40 -12.81
CA LEU A 75 1.83 -13.31 -12.15
C LEU A 75 3.24 -13.79 -11.76
N TYR A 76 4.20 -12.86 -11.71
CA TYR A 76 5.60 -13.15 -11.45
C TYR A 76 6.06 -12.41 -10.19
N PRO A 77 5.90 -13.01 -8.99
CA PRO A 77 6.34 -12.38 -7.75
C PRO A 77 7.85 -12.15 -7.72
N VAL A 78 8.26 -11.11 -6.99
CA VAL A 78 9.66 -10.90 -6.64
C VAL A 78 10.12 -12.05 -5.74
N GLY A 79 11.33 -12.58 -5.97
CA GLY A 79 11.83 -13.78 -5.29
C GLY A 79 11.66 -15.07 -6.10
N GLY A 80 10.95 -15.02 -7.24
CA GLY A 80 10.84 -16.10 -8.21
C GLY A 80 9.52 -16.89 -8.12
N GLY A 81 9.41 -17.88 -9.00
CA GLY A 81 8.18 -18.66 -9.18
C GLY A 81 7.12 -17.96 -10.03
N THR A 82 5.96 -18.60 -10.12
CA THR A 82 4.80 -18.10 -10.86
C THR A 82 3.56 -18.31 -10.00
N LEU A 83 2.73 -17.29 -9.88
CA LEU A 83 1.41 -17.39 -9.26
C LEU A 83 0.34 -17.36 -10.36
N GLU A 84 -0.40 -18.45 -10.53
CA GLU A 84 -1.52 -18.49 -11.45
C GLU A 84 -2.79 -17.93 -10.81
N VAL A 85 -3.35 -16.88 -11.40
CA VAL A 85 -4.60 -16.27 -10.97
C VAL A 85 -5.67 -16.42 -12.05
N SER A 86 -6.91 -16.66 -11.65
CA SER A 86 -8.02 -16.83 -12.60
C SER A 86 -9.31 -16.13 -12.19
N ARG A 87 -9.35 -15.47 -11.02
CA ARG A 87 -10.52 -14.74 -10.53
C ARG A 87 -10.13 -13.35 -10.06
N LYS A 88 -10.97 -12.36 -10.39
CA LYS A 88 -10.89 -11.01 -9.83
C LYS A 88 -12.06 -10.76 -8.89
N VAL A 89 -11.81 -10.03 -7.83
CA VAL A 89 -12.84 -9.50 -6.93
C VAL A 89 -12.85 -7.97 -7.02
N ARG A 90 -14.05 -7.38 -6.94
CA ARG A 90 -14.24 -5.94 -6.77
C ARG A 90 -14.78 -5.66 -5.38
N PHE A 91 -14.07 -4.82 -4.64
CA PHE A 91 -14.48 -4.30 -3.35
C PHE A 91 -15.05 -2.90 -3.51
N GLU A 92 -16.30 -2.68 -3.08
CA GLU A 92 -16.91 -1.34 -3.12
C GLU A 92 -16.37 -0.42 -2.01
N GLU A 93 -15.87 -1.00 -0.91
CA GLU A 93 -15.31 -0.26 0.22
C GLU A 93 -14.07 -0.96 0.78
N VAL A 94 -12.93 -0.28 0.64
CA VAL A 94 -11.66 -0.61 1.31
C VAL A 94 -11.19 0.64 2.03
N THR A 95 -11.11 0.59 3.35
CA THR A 95 -10.62 1.71 4.16
C THR A 95 -9.20 1.45 4.60
N LEU A 96 -8.26 2.32 4.24
CA LEU A 96 -6.90 2.31 4.78
C LEU A 96 -6.85 3.21 6.02
N GLU A 97 -6.33 2.71 7.13
CA GLU A 97 -6.03 3.55 8.29
C GLU A 97 -4.83 4.45 7.98
N THR A 98 -4.95 5.74 8.32
CA THR A 98 -3.84 6.69 8.20
C THR A 98 -3.81 7.59 9.43
N PRO A 99 -2.66 8.18 9.78
CA PRO A 99 -2.57 9.17 10.86
C PRO A 99 -3.48 10.39 10.67
N ALA A 100 -3.85 10.72 9.43
CA ALA A 100 -4.77 11.82 9.11
C ALA A 100 -6.26 11.40 9.13
N GLY A 101 -6.55 10.16 9.53
CA GLY A 101 -7.88 9.55 9.49
C GLY A 101 -8.04 8.51 8.37
N PRO A 102 -9.19 7.81 8.33
CA PRO A 102 -9.43 6.75 7.37
C PRO A 102 -9.50 7.25 5.92
N LEU A 103 -8.82 6.56 5.01
CA LEU A 103 -8.86 6.79 3.57
C LEU A 103 -9.69 5.71 2.88
N MET A 104 -10.84 6.07 2.33
CA MET A 104 -11.73 5.14 1.62
C MET A 104 -11.36 5.02 0.13
N LEU A 105 -11.12 3.79 -0.32
CA LEU A 105 -11.00 3.39 -1.72
C LEU A 105 -12.28 2.68 -2.15
N ARG A 106 -12.89 3.15 -3.25
CA ARG A 106 -14.11 2.56 -3.80
C ARG A 106 -13.85 1.87 -5.13
N GLY A 107 -14.40 0.68 -5.28
CA GLY A 107 -14.30 -0.09 -6.51
C GLY A 107 -12.91 -0.66 -6.78
N LEU A 108 -12.14 -0.95 -5.74
CA LEU A 108 -10.83 -1.58 -5.87
C LEU A 108 -10.99 -2.98 -6.45
N VAL A 109 -10.29 -3.26 -7.55
CA VAL A 109 -10.30 -4.56 -8.21
C VAL A 109 -8.97 -5.26 -7.92
N CYS A 110 -9.04 -6.47 -7.39
CA CYS A 110 -7.87 -7.30 -7.11
C CYS A 110 -7.98 -8.65 -7.83
N TRP A 111 -6.84 -9.21 -8.23
CA TRP A 111 -6.72 -10.66 -8.40
C TRP A 111 -6.87 -11.36 -7.05
N ILE A 112 -7.38 -12.59 -7.06
CA ILE A 112 -7.45 -13.44 -5.87
C ILE A 112 -6.27 -14.42 -5.92
N ASP A 113 -5.42 -14.39 -4.90
CA ASP A 113 -4.45 -15.46 -4.64
C ASP A 113 -5.16 -16.61 -3.92
N GLU A 114 -5.48 -17.65 -4.68
CA GLU A 114 -6.17 -18.85 -4.22
C GLU A 114 -5.32 -19.70 -3.26
N SER A 115 -3.99 -19.57 -3.34
CA SER A 115 -3.07 -20.35 -2.52
C SER A 115 -2.93 -19.79 -1.11
N ALA A 116 -3.25 -18.49 -0.91
CA ALA A 116 -3.10 -17.80 0.35
C ALA A 116 -4.42 -17.73 1.14
N GLN A 117 -4.42 -18.35 2.33
CA GLN A 117 -5.53 -18.24 3.31
C GLN A 117 -5.28 -17.17 4.39
N SER A 118 -4.22 -16.37 4.24
CA SER A 118 -3.93 -15.23 5.11
C SER A 118 -4.96 -14.09 4.91
N HIS A 119 -4.82 -13.00 5.66
CA HIS A 119 -5.56 -11.75 5.44
C HIS A 119 -4.60 -10.66 4.97
N ALA A 120 -4.26 -10.69 3.68
CA ALA A 120 -3.31 -9.78 3.06
C ALA A 120 -3.88 -9.10 1.81
N LEU A 121 -3.46 -7.86 1.59
CA LEU A 121 -3.83 -7.04 0.44
C LEU A 121 -2.57 -6.37 -0.13
N THR A 122 -2.31 -6.56 -1.41
CA THR A 122 -1.31 -5.78 -2.15
C THR A 122 -2.01 -4.75 -3.01
N THR A 123 -1.76 -3.48 -2.74
CA THR A 123 -2.25 -2.35 -3.54
C THR A 123 -1.21 -1.98 -4.58
N SER A 124 -1.59 -2.02 -5.85
CA SER A 124 -0.65 -1.87 -6.95
C SER A 124 -0.19 -0.45 -7.23
N ARG A 125 0.89 -0.33 -8.01
CA ARG A 125 1.42 0.93 -8.54
C ARG A 125 0.33 1.78 -9.19
N LEU A 126 -0.60 1.18 -9.92
CA LEU A 126 -1.68 1.93 -10.59
C LEU A 126 -2.58 2.65 -9.58
N VAL A 127 -2.96 1.96 -8.51
CA VAL A 127 -3.76 2.55 -7.42
C VAL A 127 -2.93 3.58 -6.67
N MET A 128 -1.67 3.27 -6.34
CA MET A 128 -0.77 4.22 -5.67
C MET A 128 -0.60 5.53 -6.45
N LYS A 129 -0.46 5.46 -7.78
CA LYS A 129 -0.40 6.66 -8.64
C LYS A 129 -1.67 7.49 -8.53
N ARG A 130 -2.84 6.85 -8.42
CA ARG A 130 -4.12 7.55 -8.19
C ARG A 130 -4.16 8.24 -6.83
N LEU A 131 -3.49 7.67 -5.83
CA LEU A 131 -3.33 8.24 -4.48
C LEU A 131 -2.22 9.31 -4.40
N GLY A 132 -1.49 9.56 -5.49
CA GLY A 132 -0.48 10.61 -5.57
C GLY A 132 0.98 10.12 -5.49
N TYR A 133 1.22 8.80 -5.45
CA TYR A 133 2.58 8.26 -5.57
C TYR A 133 3.19 8.64 -6.91
N SER A 134 4.41 9.19 -6.86
CA SER A 134 5.19 9.57 -8.03
C SER A 134 6.67 9.51 -7.67
N THR A 135 7.42 8.61 -8.31
CA THR A 135 8.87 8.51 -8.11
C THR A 135 9.59 9.82 -8.44
N PRO A 136 9.30 10.52 -9.56
CA PRO A 136 9.93 11.82 -9.81
C PRO A 136 9.63 12.86 -8.73
N LYS A 137 8.39 12.91 -8.22
CA LYS A 137 8.04 13.84 -7.14
C LYS A 137 8.76 13.47 -5.85
N LEU A 138 8.77 12.19 -5.49
CA LEU A 138 9.48 11.67 -4.32
C LEU A 138 10.97 12.07 -4.36
N LEU A 139 11.63 11.90 -5.51
CA LEU A 139 13.02 12.25 -5.70
C LEU A 139 13.26 13.76 -5.74
N ALA A 140 12.36 14.55 -6.35
CA ALA A 140 12.45 16.00 -6.35
C ALA A 140 12.30 16.57 -4.92
N ASP A 141 11.34 16.05 -4.15
CA ASP A 141 11.15 16.42 -2.76
C ASP A 141 12.35 16.01 -1.90
N ALA A 142 12.96 14.85 -2.17
CA ALA A 142 14.21 14.43 -1.53
C ALA A 142 15.36 15.38 -1.88
N LYS A 143 15.55 15.69 -3.16
CA LYS A 143 16.57 16.63 -3.63
C LYS A 143 16.41 18.04 -3.04
N ALA A 144 15.17 18.46 -2.79
CA ALA A 144 14.88 19.72 -2.13
C ALA A 144 15.30 19.73 -0.65
N ARG A 145 15.33 18.56 0.00
CA ARG A 145 15.79 18.39 1.39
C ARG A 145 17.30 18.25 1.50
N SER A 146 17.94 17.53 0.58
CA SER A 146 19.38 17.33 0.57
C SER A 146 19.90 17.03 -0.84
N ASP A 147 21.12 17.47 -1.11
CA ASP A 147 21.85 17.15 -2.34
C ASP A 147 22.40 15.71 -2.32
N GLU A 148 22.75 15.24 -1.12
CA GLU A 148 23.38 13.95 -0.89
C GLU A 148 22.76 13.24 0.32
N TYR A 149 22.70 11.91 0.25
CA TYR A 149 22.24 11.05 1.35
C TYR A 149 23.34 10.03 1.61
N HIS A 150 23.94 10.08 2.81
CA HIS A 150 24.80 9.01 3.30
C HIS A 150 23.90 7.87 3.76
N LEU A 151 24.09 6.66 3.21
CA LEU A 151 23.25 5.48 3.47
C LEU A 151 24.04 4.37 4.19
N ASP A 152 25.25 4.70 4.62
CA ASP A 152 26.18 3.76 5.23
C ASP A 152 25.82 3.46 6.69
N ASP A 153 25.05 4.35 7.32
CA ASP A 153 24.58 4.32 8.70
C ASP A 153 23.10 4.00 8.85
N MET A 154 22.42 3.55 7.78
CA MET A 154 21.05 3.06 7.93
C MET A 154 21.04 1.81 8.82
N ASP A 155 20.17 1.78 9.82
CA ASP A 155 19.89 0.62 10.67
C ASP A 155 19.39 -0.54 9.80
N LEU A 156 20.31 -1.30 9.24
CA LEU A 156 20.03 -2.53 8.51
C LEU A 156 19.97 -3.67 9.53
N PRO A 157 19.01 -4.60 9.43
CA PRO A 157 19.04 -5.80 10.25
C PRO A 157 20.39 -6.52 10.05
N ASP A 158 20.96 -7.05 11.12
CA ASP A 158 22.32 -7.64 11.29
C ASP A 158 22.76 -8.67 10.20
N ALA A 159 21.88 -9.05 9.27
CA ALA A 159 22.15 -9.99 8.19
C ALA A 159 22.72 -9.35 6.90
N ALA A 160 22.84 -8.03 6.81
CA ALA A 160 23.52 -7.40 5.69
C ALA A 160 25.04 -7.38 5.93
N ASP A 161 25.70 -8.52 5.69
CA ASP A 161 27.15 -8.58 5.50
C ASP A 161 27.54 -7.61 4.36
N ARG A 162 27.82 -6.35 4.70
CA ARG A 162 28.33 -5.35 3.77
C ARG A 162 29.83 -5.62 3.54
N LYS A 163 30.15 -6.72 2.86
CA LYS A 163 31.48 -6.87 2.25
C LYS A 163 31.49 -6.13 0.92
N PHE A 164 31.74 -4.84 0.98
CA PHE A 164 32.21 -4.08 -0.17
C PHE A 164 33.74 -4.14 -0.18
N THR A 165 34.30 -5.02 -1.00
CA THR A 165 35.71 -4.94 -1.43
C THR A 165 35.77 -4.24 -2.77
#